data_AF-A0A3D5R9G4-F1
#
_entry.id   AF-A0A3D5R9G4-F1
#
_cell.length_a   1.000
_cell.length_b   1.000
_cell.length_c   1.000
_cell.angle_alpha   90.00
_cell.angle_beta   90.00
_cell.angle_gamma   90.00
#
_symmetry.space_group_name_H-M   'P 1'
#
loop_
_entity.id
_entity.type
_entity.pdbx_description
1 polymer ?
#
loop_
_entity_poly.entity_id
_entity_poly.type
_entity_poly.pdbx_seq_one_letter_code
_entity_poly.pdbx_strand_id
1 'polypeptide(L)'
;KQEPTIEEITYKRKRNKGLNKKSFDDLPVEIIEYKLEEEDKICPSCDSTLHEMSKEIRKELKIIPAQVKIVEHVRYVYACRQCEKENISTPIITAKMPNPLLKGSFVSPSLLAYIMDRKYSEAVPLYRQEKQFNNFGIDLSRQNFANWIIHAANSWLVHIYDRMHYHLLEEGVIFADETTMQVLDEVGKKPSSKSYMWLYGSKKPKRQILLYEYQPSRSSKHPKKFLKGFSGYLQTDGYPGYNDVKDVTQVGCFAHVRRGFTDALKALPEDALKSKTTAQEGVYFCNELFRIERNLKDLPFQNRYENRLEQSKPV
;
A
#
# COMPACT_ATOMS: atom_id res chain seq x y z
N LYS A 1 -4.37 2.80 -76.38
CA LYS A 1 -3.94 3.54 -75.17
C LYS A 1 -3.97 2.56 -74.02
N GLN A 2 -2.82 2.21 -73.44
CA GLN A 2 -2.75 1.35 -72.26
C GLN A 2 -3.37 2.10 -71.07
N GLU A 3 -4.25 1.43 -70.33
CA GLU A 3 -4.79 1.94 -69.07
C GLU A 3 -3.65 2.06 -68.04
N PRO A 4 -3.60 3.14 -67.25
CA PRO A 4 -2.52 3.33 -66.28
C PRO A 4 -2.70 2.37 -65.10
N THR A 5 -1.59 1.76 -64.68
CA THR A 5 -1.49 0.91 -63.50
C THR A 5 -1.81 1.72 -62.24
N ILE A 6 -2.83 1.31 -61.50
CA ILE A 6 -3.18 1.90 -60.20
C ILE A 6 -2.20 1.36 -59.16
N GLU A 7 -1.28 2.20 -58.67
CA GLU A 7 -0.44 1.86 -57.53
C GLU A 7 -1.24 2.05 -56.23
N GLU A 8 -1.58 0.96 -55.55
CA GLU A 8 -2.12 1.00 -54.18
C GLU A 8 -1.01 1.38 -53.19
N ILE A 9 -1.00 2.65 -52.77
CA ILE A 9 -0.14 3.12 -51.69
C ILE A 9 -0.67 2.57 -50.36
N THR A 10 -0.05 1.50 -49.86
CA THR A 10 -0.35 0.95 -48.53
C THR A 10 0.42 1.71 -47.45
N TYR A 11 -0.25 2.64 -46.78
CA TYR A 11 0.33 3.37 -45.64
C TYR A 11 0.42 2.47 -44.40
N LYS A 12 1.60 1.93 -44.09
CA LYS A 12 1.87 1.35 -42.75
C LYS A 12 2.15 2.45 -41.73
N ARG A 13 1.10 2.92 -41.04
CA ARG A 13 1.26 3.77 -39.85
C ARG A 13 1.91 2.94 -38.73
N LYS A 14 3.14 3.28 -38.33
CA LYS A 14 3.73 2.78 -37.08
C LYS A 14 2.86 3.26 -35.93
N ARG A 15 2.09 2.36 -35.32
CA ARG A 15 1.44 2.61 -34.02
C ARG A 15 2.56 2.85 -33.00
N ASN A 16 2.69 4.08 -32.53
CA ASN A 16 3.42 4.36 -31.30
C ASN A 16 2.79 3.49 -30.21
N LYS A 17 3.54 2.52 -29.69
CA LYS A 17 3.15 1.76 -28.50
C LYS A 17 3.07 2.78 -27.37
N GLY A 18 1.86 3.22 -27.04
CA GLY A 18 1.62 4.00 -25.83
C GLY A 18 2.26 3.29 -24.65
N LEU A 19 3.03 4.04 -23.87
CA LEU A 19 3.63 3.57 -22.63
C LEU A 19 2.53 3.04 -21.72
N ASN A 20 2.66 1.78 -21.31
CA ASN A 20 1.82 1.04 -20.35
C ASN A 20 0.39 0.71 -20.80
N LYS A 21 0.24 -0.24 -21.74
CA LYS A 21 -0.95 -1.10 -21.73
C LYS A 21 -0.69 -2.26 -20.76
N LYS A 22 -1.11 -2.14 -19.51
CA LYS A 22 -1.43 -3.34 -18.73
C LYS A 22 -2.50 -4.11 -19.54
N SER A 23 -2.26 -5.38 -19.81
CA SER A 23 -3.23 -6.19 -20.54
C SER A 23 -4.49 -6.36 -19.70
N PHE A 24 -5.66 -6.24 -20.33
CA PHE A 24 -6.95 -6.54 -19.72
C PHE A 24 -7.36 -8.00 -19.97
N ASP A 25 -6.41 -8.83 -20.41
CA ASP A 25 -6.67 -10.19 -20.88
C ASP A 25 -7.12 -11.13 -19.75
N ASP A 26 -6.76 -10.81 -18.50
CA ASP A 26 -7.13 -11.59 -17.31
C ASP A 26 -8.52 -11.22 -16.75
N LEU A 27 -9.18 -10.18 -17.28
CA LEU A 27 -10.50 -9.78 -16.81
C LEU A 27 -11.59 -10.64 -17.47
N PRO A 28 -12.66 -11.00 -16.72
CA PRO A 28 -13.80 -11.69 -17.30
C PRO A 28 -14.45 -10.81 -18.39
N VAL A 29 -14.75 -11.40 -19.53
CA VAL A 29 -15.38 -10.72 -20.68
C VAL A 29 -16.83 -11.14 -20.79
N GLU A 30 -17.74 -10.17 -20.65
CA GLU A 30 -19.16 -10.31 -21.00
C GLU A 30 -19.32 -9.94 -22.48
N ILE A 31 -19.77 -10.88 -23.31
CA ILE A 31 -20.01 -10.66 -24.74
C ILE A 31 -21.51 -10.37 -24.93
N ILE A 32 -21.82 -9.16 -25.40
CA ILE A 32 -23.16 -8.78 -25.83
C ILE A 32 -23.13 -8.74 -27.37
N GLU A 33 -23.84 -9.65 -28.02
CA GLU A 33 -23.96 -9.67 -29.48
C GLU A 33 -25.15 -8.83 -29.92
N TYR A 34 -24.92 -7.93 -30.88
CA TYR A 34 -25.97 -7.17 -31.55
C TYR A 34 -26.09 -7.71 -32.98
N LYS A 35 -27.22 -8.35 -33.30
CA LYS A 35 -27.53 -8.87 -34.65
C LYS A 35 -28.77 -8.18 -35.18
N LEU A 36 -28.87 -8.08 -36.51
CA LEU A 36 -30.11 -7.70 -37.16
C LEU A 36 -31.17 -8.78 -36.92
N GLU A 37 -32.41 -8.38 -36.69
CA GLU A 37 -33.56 -9.28 -36.70
C GLU A 37 -33.79 -9.83 -38.12
N GLU A 38 -34.48 -10.96 -38.26
CA GLU A 38 -34.66 -11.62 -39.58
C GLU A 38 -35.34 -10.71 -40.62
N GLU A 39 -36.24 -9.84 -40.16
CA GLU A 39 -36.95 -8.86 -40.99
C GLU A 39 -36.02 -7.77 -41.53
N ASP A 40 -34.96 -7.42 -40.79
CA ASP A 40 -33.97 -6.41 -41.16
C ASP A 40 -32.79 -6.98 -41.96
N LYS A 41 -32.76 -8.30 -42.19
CA LYS A 41 -31.75 -8.97 -43.03
C LYS A 41 -32.09 -8.92 -44.52
N ILE A 42 -32.96 -8.01 -44.95
CA ILE A 42 -33.29 -7.80 -46.35
C ILE A 42 -32.48 -6.62 -46.88
N CYS A 43 -31.77 -6.83 -47.98
CA CYS A 43 -30.94 -5.81 -48.59
C CYS A 43 -31.82 -4.66 -49.12
N PRO A 44 -31.67 -3.42 -48.64
CA PRO A 44 -32.55 -2.31 -49.02
C PRO A 44 -32.37 -1.87 -50.48
N SER A 45 -31.43 -2.46 -51.23
CA SER A 45 -31.16 -2.12 -52.64
C SER A 45 -31.58 -3.19 -53.64
N CYS A 46 -31.71 -4.45 -53.23
CA CYS A 46 -32.02 -5.56 -54.15
C CYS A 46 -32.88 -6.67 -53.54
N ASP A 47 -33.42 -6.47 -52.34
CA ASP A 47 -34.31 -7.38 -51.61
C ASP A 47 -33.77 -8.81 -51.34
N SER A 48 -32.48 -9.04 -51.61
CA SER A 48 -31.80 -10.29 -51.28
C SER A 48 -31.42 -10.36 -49.79
N THR A 49 -31.24 -11.56 -49.25
CA THR A 49 -30.86 -11.76 -47.85
C THR A 49 -29.43 -11.31 -47.58
N LEU A 50 -29.23 -10.46 -46.57
CA LEU A 50 -27.94 -10.00 -46.07
C LEU A 50 -27.23 -11.14 -45.31
N HIS A 51 -25.90 -11.21 -45.44
CA HIS A 51 -25.05 -12.15 -44.70
C HIS A 51 -24.06 -11.41 -43.79
N GLU A 52 -23.58 -12.08 -42.75
CA GLU A 52 -22.58 -11.51 -41.83
C GLU A 52 -21.22 -11.34 -42.53
N MET A 53 -20.76 -10.10 -42.75
CA MET A 53 -19.50 -9.82 -43.44
C MET A 53 -18.31 -9.67 -42.49
N SER A 54 -18.46 -8.91 -41.40
CA SER A 54 -17.41 -8.67 -40.41
C SER A 54 -18.03 -8.25 -39.07
N LYS A 55 -17.25 -8.33 -37.99
CA LYS A 55 -17.66 -7.90 -36.64
C LYS A 55 -16.82 -6.70 -36.21
N GLU A 56 -17.49 -5.63 -35.78
CA GLU A 56 -16.83 -4.53 -35.09
C GLU A 56 -16.83 -4.78 -33.58
N ILE A 57 -15.65 -4.81 -32.96
CA ILE A 57 -15.51 -5.09 -31.52
C ILE A 57 -15.15 -3.80 -30.78
N ARG A 58 -16.10 -3.28 -30.00
CA ARG A 58 -15.86 -2.24 -28.99
C ARG A 58 -15.76 -2.89 -27.61
N LYS A 59 -14.72 -2.56 -26.85
CA LYS A 59 -14.56 -3.00 -25.45
C LYS A 59 -14.75 -1.80 -24.51
N GLU A 60 -15.47 -2.00 -23.43
CA GLU A 60 -15.58 -1.04 -22.33
C GLU A 60 -15.40 -1.74 -20.98
N LEU A 61 -14.97 -0.97 -19.97
CA LEU A 61 -14.81 -1.49 -18.61
C LEU A 61 -16.13 -1.36 -17.86
N LYS A 62 -16.68 -2.49 -17.44
CA LYS A 62 -17.85 -2.56 -16.57
C LYS A 62 -17.40 -2.75 -15.12
N ILE A 63 -17.82 -1.85 -14.23
CA ILE A 63 -17.54 -1.97 -12.79
C ILE A 63 -18.69 -2.75 -12.14
N ILE A 64 -18.38 -3.86 -11.48
CA ILE A 64 -19.30 -4.57 -10.59
C ILE A 64 -18.98 -4.13 -9.16
N PRO A 65 -19.88 -3.43 -8.45
CA PRO A 65 -19.65 -3.01 -7.07
C PRO A 65 -19.39 -4.18 -6.13
N ALA A 66 -18.80 -3.90 -4.96
CA ALA A 66 -18.58 -4.90 -3.94
C ALA A 66 -19.89 -5.59 -3.53
N GLN A 67 -19.91 -6.93 -3.60
CA GLN A 67 -21.04 -7.75 -3.14
C GLN A 67 -20.75 -8.27 -1.73
N VAL A 68 -21.70 -8.12 -0.82
CA VAL A 68 -21.62 -8.65 0.54
C VAL A 68 -22.71 -9.71 0.69
N LYS A 69 -22.37 -10.84 1.30
CA LYS A 69 -23.31 -11.94 1.59
C LYS A 69 -23.18 -12.37 3.04
N ILE A 70 -24.31 -12.78 3.62
CA ILE A 70 -24.32 -13.46 4.92
C ILE A 70 -23.96 -14.93 4.70
N VAL A 71 -23.03 -15.43 5.51
CA VAL A 71 -22.68 -16.85 5.55
C VAL A 71 -23.17 -17.41 6.87
N GLU A 72 -24.25 -18.20 6.82
CA GLU A 72 -24.81 -18.84 8.01
C GLU A 72 -24.09 -20.16 8.29
N HIS A 73 -23.46 -20.26 9.45
CA HIS A 73 -22.84 -21.49 9.92
C HIS A 73 -23.83 -22.25 10.82
N VAL A 74 -24.49 -23.26 10.26
CA VAL A 74 -25.45 -24.11 10.99
C VAL A 74 -24.72 -25.32 11.57
N ARG A 75 -24.76 -25.46 12.91
CA ARG A 75 -24.22 -26.62 13.62
C ARG A 75 -25.34 -27.48 14.15
N TYR A 76 -25.40 -28.72 13.69
CA TYR A 76 -26.34 -29.72 14.20
C TYR A 76 -25.86 -30.30 15.52
N VAL A 77 -26.83 -30.52 16.41
CA VAL A 77 -26.65 -31.12 17.74
C VAL A 77 -27.45 -32.41 17.77
N TYR A 78 -26.81 -33.47 18.22
CA TYR A 78 -27.34 -34.81 18.25
C TYR A 78 -27.46 -35.27 19.71
N ALA A 79 -28.55 -35.98 20.01
CA ALA A 79 -28.79 -36.62 21.28
C ALA A 79 -29.30 -38.04 21.05
N CYS A 80 -28.96 -38.95 21.95
CA CYS A 80 -29.47 -40.32 21.89
C CYS A 80 -30.86 -40.40 22.53
N ARG A 81 -31.92 -40.59 21.71
CA ARG A 81 -33.30 -40.77 22.20
C ARG A 81 -33.48 -41.97 23.11
N GLN A 82 -32.64 -42.99 22.97
CA GLN A 82 -32.73 -44.19 23.79
C GLN A 82 -32.19 -43.95 25.20
N CYS A 83 -31.00 -43.34 25.31
CA CYS A 83 -30.44 -42.96 26.62
C CYS A 83 -31.34 -41.98 27.38
N GLU A 84 -32.05 -41.11 26.64
CA GLU A 84 -33.04 -40.19 27.20
C GLU A 84 -34.24 -40.92 27.79
N LYS A 85 -34.81 -41.91 27.06
CA LYS A 85 -35.94 -42.71 27.55
C LYS A 85 -35.58 -43.61 28.73
N GLU A 86 -34.38 -44.18 28.73
CA GLU A 86 -33.91 -45.12 29.74
C GLU A 86 -33.33 -44.41 30.99
N ASN A 87 -33.36 -43.06 31.04
CA ASN A 87 -32.89 -42.25 32.16
C ASN A 87 -31.43 -42.56 32.59
N ILE A 88 -30.58 -42.93 31.63
CA ILE A 88 -29.18 -43.29 31.90
C ILE A 88 -28.33 -42.01 31.99
N SER A 89 -27.94 -41.48 30.82
CA SER A 89 -27.23 -40.22 30.62
C SER A 89 -27.26 -39.93 29.12
N THR A 90 -27.84 -38.81 28.71
CA THR A 90 -28.01 -38.48 27.29
C THR A 90 -26.80 -37.72 26.77
N PRO A 91 -25.93 -38.32 25.93
CA PRO A 91 -24.80 -37.61 25.36
C PRO A 91 -25.29 -36.54 24.37
N ILE A 92 -24.88 -35.29 24.58
CA ILE A 92 -25.11 -34.18 23.64
C ILE A 92 -23.85 -34.05 22.78
N ILE A 93 -23.97 -34.39 21.51
CA ILE A 93 -22.85 -34.40 20.56
C ILE A 93 -23.10 -33.31 19.52
N THR A 94 -22.17 -32.36 19.39
CA THR A 94 -22.27 -31.30 18.38
C THR A 94 -21.35 -31.57 17.20
N ALA A 95 -21.82 -31.30 15.97
CA ALA A 95 -20.97 -31.33 14.78
C ALA A 95 -19.79 -30.33 14.89
N LYS A 96 -18.66 -30.63 14.26
CA LYS A 96 -17.51 -29.72 14.20
C LYS A 96 -17.89 -28.49 13.36
N MET A 97 -17.62 -27.30 13.88
CA MET A 97 -17.85 -26.02 13.22
C MET A 97 -16.60 -25.16 13.40
N PRO A 98 -16.10 -24.46 12.36
CA PRO A 98 -14.96 -23.57 12.50
C PRO A 98 -15.26 -22.47 13.52
N ASN A 99 -14.23 -22.04 14.24
CA ASN A 99 -14.36 -20.93 15.16
C ASN A 99 -14.60 -19.63 14.36
N PRO A 100 -15.54 -18.77 14.80
CA PRO A 100 -15.69 -17.44 14.22
C PRO A 100 -14.42 -16.63 14.46
N LEU A 101 -14.18 -15.63 13.60
CA LEU A 101 -13.04 -14.72 13.75
C LEU A 101 -13.10 -14.01 15.11
N LEU A 102 -14.26 -13.45 15.44
CA LEU A 102 -14.58 -12.89 16.76
C LEU A 102 -15.89 -13.49 17.26
N LYS A 103 -15.88 -14.08 18.45
CA LYS A 103 -17.08 -14.67 19.05
C LYS A 103 -18.16 -13.60 19.26
N GLY A 104 -19.40 -13.91 18.85
CA GLY A 104 -20.53 -12.99 18.98
C GLY A 104 -20.54 -11.85 17.95
N SER A 105 -19.61 -11.84 17.00
CA SER A 105 -19.59 -10.88 15.89
C SER A 105 -19.81 -11.58 14.56
N PHE A 106 -20.42 -10.88 13.61
CA PHE A 106 -20.61 -11.34 12.23
C PHE A 106 -19.41 -11.00 11.33
N VAL A 107 -18.33 -10.42 11.87
CA VAL A 107 -17.14 -10.13 11.07
C VAL A 107 -16.46 -11.43 10.62
N SER A 108 -16.35 -11.59 9.30
CA SER A 108 -15.58 -12.66 8.69
C SER A 108 -14.13 -12.22 8.47
N PRO A 109 -13.17 -13.16 8.30
CA PRO A 109 -11.79 -12.81 7.96
C PRO A 109 -11.70 -11.92 6.71
N SER A 110 -12.50 -12.22 5.68
CA SER A 110 -12.53 -11.45 4.43
C SER A 110 -13.10 -10.04 4.62
N LEU A 111 -14.15 -9.87 5.44
CA LEU A 111 -14.70 -8.55 5.72
C LEU A 111 -13.70 -7.68 6.47
N LEU A 112 -13.03 -8.24 7.49
CA LEU A 112 -12.00 -7.51 8.23
C LEU A 112 -10.82 -7.11 7.32
N ALA A 113 -10.32 -8.05 6.51
CA ALA A 113 -9.25 -7.77 5.56
C ALA A 113 -9.62 -6.65 4.58
N TYR A 114 -10.84 -6.67 4.04
CA TYR A 114 -11.36 -5.62 3.16
C TYR A 114 -11.38 -4.25 3.86
N ILE A 115 -11.88 -4.17 5.10
CA ILE A 115 -11.94 -2.90 5.86
C ILE A 115 -10.52 -2.36 6.11
N MET A 116 -9.58 -3.24 6.48
CA MET A 116 -8.19 -2.88 6.74
C MET A 116 -7.47 -2.39 5.49
N ASP A 117 -7.60 -3.10 4.37
CA ASP A 117 -6.99 -2.72 3.09
C ASP A 117 -7.50 -1.36 2.61
N ARG A 118 -8.83 -1.16 2.64
CA ARG A 118 -9.45 0.12 2.32
C ARG A 118 -8.95 1.25 3.22
N LYS A 119 -8.73 0.99 4.51
CA LYS A 119 -8.26 2.00 5.46
C LYS A 119 -6.80 2.37 5.25
N TYR A 120 -5.93 1.38 5.10
CA TYR A 120 -4.48 1.56 5.16
C TYR A 120 -3.82 1.62 3.78
N SER A 121 -4.25 0.79 2.82
CA SER A 121 -3.71 0.79 1.46
C SER A 121 -4.34 1.89 0.60
N GLU A 122 -5.66 2.11 0.74
CA GLU A 122 -6.40 3.08 -0.07
C GLU A 122 -6.72 4.40 0.65
N ALA A 123 -6.30 4.55 1.90
CA ALA A 123 -6.52 5.74 2.72
C ALA A 123 -8.01 6.16 2.86
N VAL A 124 -8.94 5.18 2.83
CA VAL A 124 -10.37 5.43 3.01
C VAL A 124 -10.72 5.42 4.51
N PRO A 125 -11.07 6.57 5.11
CA PRO A 125 -11.37 6.63 6.53
C PRO A 125 -12.63 5.84 6.88
N LEU A 126 -12.70 5.31 8.12
CA LEU A 126 -13.76 4.38 8.55
C LEU A 126 -15.17 4.95 8.40
N TYR A 127 -15.38 6.25 8.62
CA TYR A 127 -16.70 6.87 8.42
C TYR A 127 -17.17 6.84 6.96
N ARG A 128 -16.23 6.88 6.00
CA ARG A 128 -16.54 6.79 4.57
C ARG A 128 -16.85 5.35 4.18
N GLN A 129 -16.17 4.39 4.81
CA GLN A 129 -16.50 2.97 4.66
C GLN A 129 -17.89 2.67 5.26
N GLU A 130 -18.21 3.18 6.44
CA GLU A 130 -19.54 3.07 7.08
C GLU A 130 -20.63 3.59 6.16
N LYS A 131 -20.46 4.80 5.60
CA LYS A 131 -21.39 5.35 4.61
C LYS A 131 -21.52 4.45 3.37
N GLN A 132 -20.43 3.83 2.93
CA GLN A 132 -20.46 2.90 1.79
C GLN A 132 -21.29 1.65 2.09
N PHE A 133 -21.13 1.04 3.27
CA PHE A 133 -21.93 -0.12 3.68
C PHE A 133 -23.42 0.26 3.85
N ASN A 134 -23.71 1.43 4.41
CA ASN A 134 -25.08 1.94 4.52
C ASN A 134 -25.73 2.13 3.14
N ASN A 135 -24.99 2.61 2.14
CA ASN A 135 -25.48 2.71 0.77
C ASN A 135 -25.77 1.33 0.13
N PHE A 136 -25.15 0.26 0.64
CA PHE A 136 -25.47 -1.12 0.25
C PHE A 136 -26.62 -1.73 1.06
N GLY A 137 -27.26 -0.95 1.94
CA GLY A 137 -28.32 -1.42 2.84
C GLY A 137 -27.81 -2.22 4.04
N ILE A 138 -26.52 -2.10 4.38
CA ILE A 138 -25.87 -2.87 5.44
C ILE A 138 -25.49 -1.90 6.57
N ASP A 139 -26.19 -2.00 7.69
CA ASP A 139 -25.95 -1.16 8.87
C ASP A 139 -24.76 -1.68 9.69
N LEU A 140 -23.58 -1.09 9.46
CA LEU A 140 -22.34 -1.40 10.17
C LEU A 140 -21.73 -0.14 10.76
N SER A 141 -21.67 -0.10 12.10
CA SER A 141 -21.10 1.07 12.77
C SER A 141 -19.59 1.17 12.60
N ARG A 142 -19.10 2.42 12.51
CA ARG A 142 -17.67 2.75 12.57
C ARG A 142 -16.99 2.23 13.83
N GLN A 143 -17.73 2.11 14.94
CA GLN A 143 -17.24 1.59 16.21
C GLN A 143 -16.88 0.11 16.08
N ASN A 144 -17.72 -0.67 15.41
CA ASN A 144 -17.43 -2.07 15.11
C ASN A 144 -16.16 -2.18 14.27
N PHE A 145 -16.01 -1.38 13.22
CA PHE A 145 -14.80 -1.37 12.39
C PHE A 145 -13.53 -1.07 13.21
N ALA A 146 -13.58 -0.04 14.04
CA ALA A 146 -12.45 0.32 14.89
C ALA A 146 -12.11 -0.80 15.87
N ASN A 147 -13.10 -1.36 16.56
CA ASN A 147 -12.92 -2.44 17.53
C ASN A 147 -12.35 -3.70 16.88
N TRP A 148 -12.83 -4.08 15.68
CA TRP A 148 -12.31 -5.25 14.98
C TRP A 148 -10.86 -5.06 14.55
N ILE A 149 -10.50 -3.89 14.03
CA ILE A 149 -9.12 -3.57 13.65
C ILE A 149 -8.20 -3.61 14.88
N ILE A 150 -8.62 -3.00 15.99
CA ILE A 150 -7.85 -2.97 17.24
C ILE A 150 -7.65 -4.39 17.78
N HIS A 151 -8.70 -5.20 17.82
CA HIS A 151 -8.60 -6.59 18.26
C HIS A 151 -7.63 -7.37 17.38
N ALA A 152 -7.74 -7.24 16.05
CA ALA A 152 -6.87 -7.93 15.11
C ALA A 152 -5.40 -7.51 15.25
N ALA A 153 -5.16 -6.20 15.42
CA ALA A 153 -3.83 -5.65 15.65
C ALA A 153 -3.21 -6.24 16.93
N ASN A 154 -3.95 -6.19 18.04
CA ASN A 154 -3.43 -6.57 19.36
C ASN A 154 -3.37 -8.09 19.59
N SER A 155 -4.16 -8.88 18.87
CA SER A 155 -4.25 -10.34 19.08
C SER A 155 -3.46 -11.16 18.06
N TRP A 156 -3.31 -10.66 16.83
CA TRP A 156 -2.73 -11.44 15.74
C TRP A 156 -1.55 -10.73 15.09
N LEU A 157 -1.72 -9.46 14.67
CA LEU A 157 -0.68 -8.76 13.95
C LEU A 157 0.50 -8.35 14.83
N VAL A 158 0.30 -8.22 16.15
CA VAL A 158 1.38 -7.96 17.11
C VAL A 158 2.51 -8.98 16.98
N HIS A 159 2.20 -10.26 16.75
CA HIS A 159 3.23 -11.28 16.58
C HIS A 159 4.05 -11.11 15.31
N ILE A 160 3.42 -10.62 14.23
CA ILE A 160 4.12 -10.27 12.99
C ILE A 160 4.98 -9.03 13.22
N TYR A 161 4.44 -8.01 13.89
CA TYR A 161 5.13 -6.78 14.25
C TYR A 161 6.38 -7.07 15.08
N ASP A 162 6.24 -7.86 16.16
CA ASP A 162 7.34 -8.25 17.05
C ASP A 162 8.41 -9.05 16.30
N ARG A 163 8.00 -9.95 15.39
CA ARG A 163 8.94 -10.72 14.59
C ARG A 163 9.68 -9.86 13.57
N MET A 164 9.00 -8.90 12.96
CA MET A 164 9.61 -7.89 12.10
C MET A 164 10.56 -6.99 12.89
N HIS A 165 10.21 -6.61 14.11
CA HIS A 165 11.06 -5.81 15.00
C HIS A 165 12.34 -6.55 15.35
N TYR A 166 12.23 -7.82 15.76
CA TYR A 166 13.36 -8.69 15.99
C TYR A 166 14.33 -8.72 14.80
N HIS A 167 13.82 -8.95 13.58
CA HIS A 167 14.66 -9.00 12.38
C HIS A 167 15.19 -7.62 11.97
N LEU A 168 14.47 -6.54 12.24
CA LEU A 168 14.95 -5.19 12.00
C LEU A 168 16.20 -4.90 12.83
N LEU A 169 16.24 -5.33 14.09
CA LEU A 169 17.39 -5.15 14.97
C LEU A 169 18.61 -6.00 14.57
N GLU A 170 18.44 -7.04 13.74
CA GLU A 170 19.53 -7.85 13.17
C GLU A 170 20.15 -7.22 11.91
N GLU A 171 19.50 -6.21 11.31
CA GLU A 171 20.03 -5.53 10.11
C GLU A 171 21.27 -4.71 10.45
N GLY A 172 22.18 -4.49 9.49
CA GLY A 172 23.37 -3.65 9.71
C GLY A 172 23.10 -2.14 9.63
N VAL A 173 21.96 -1.74 9.04
CA VAL A 173 21.59 -0.34 8.81
C VAL A 173 20.09 -0.15 9.03
N ILE A 174 19.74 0.68 10.01
CA ILE A 174 18.38 1.15 10.26
C ILE A 174 18.30 2.63 9.92
N PHE A 175 17.24 3.04 9.23
CA PHE A 175 16.86 4.45 9.19
C PHE A 175 15.69 4.70 10.14
N ALA A 176 15.70 5.86 10.77
CA ALA A 176 14.63 6.32 11.65
C ALA A 176 14.24 7.75 11.29
N ASP A 177 12.93 8.03 11.36
CA ASP A 177 12.34 9.34 11.16
C ASP A 177 11.03 9.43 11.95
N GLU A 178 10.51 10.63 12.18
CA GLU A 178 9.27 10.81 12.91
C GLU A 178 8.39 11.90 12.30
N THR A 179 7.11 11.59 12.16
CA THR A 179 6.12 12.53 11.63
C THR A 179 5.18 12.93 12.76
N THR A 180 4.89 14.22 12.85
CA THR A 180 3.93 14.74 13.82
C THR A 180 2.50 14.41 13.41
N MET A 181 1.68 14.07 14.39
CA MET A 181 0.24 13.92 14.26
C MET A 181 -0.47 14.51 15.47
N GLN A 182 -1.77 14.72 15.35
CA GLN A 182 -2.65 15.10 16.46
C GLN A 182 -3.60 13.94 16.75
N VAL A 183 -3.75 13.62 18.04
CA VAL A 183 -4.68 12.58 18.50
C VAL A 183 -5.80 13.28 19.24
N LEU A 184 -7.04 13.05 18.79
CA LEU A 184 -8.21 13.76 19.29
C LEU A 184 -8.53 13.44 20.75
N ASP A 185 -8.32 12.20 21.17
CA ASP A 185 -8.63 11.72 22.50
C ASP A 185 -7.41 10.98 23.08
N GLU A 186 -6.45 11.76 23.57
CA GLU A 186 -5.22 11.26 24.21
C GLU A 186 -5.22 11.65 25.69
N VAL A 187 -5.13 10.64 26.56
CA VAL A 187 -5.20 10.85 28.01
C VAL A 187 -4.13 11.84 28.46
N GLY A 188 -4.55 12.91 29.15
CA GLY A 188 -3.64 13.92 29.69
C GLY A 188 -3.14 14.94 28.68
N LYS A 189 -3.71 15.01 27.46
CA LYS A 189 -3.31 15.96 26.41
C LYS A 189 -4.48 16.61 25.72
N LYS A 190 -4.25 17.85 25.28
CA LYS A 190 -5.22 18.58 24.45
C LYS A 190 -5.23 17.98 23.03
N PRO A 191 -6.37 17.95 22.33
CA PRO A 191 -6.47 17.45 20.95
C PRO A 191 -5.50 18.12 19.95
N SER A 192 -5.11 19.38 20.21
CA SER A 192 -4.17 20.13 19.40
C SER A 192 -2.69 19.81 19.68
N SER A 193 -2.42 19.00 20.71
CA SER A 193 -1.05 18.64 21.11
C SER A 193 -0.39 17.75 20.08
N LYS A 194 0.92 17.93 19.89
CA LYS A 194 1.70 17.06 19.01
C LYS A 194 1.93 15.70 19.66
N SER A 195 1.71 14.68 18.86
CA SER A 195 2.15 13.29 19.07
C SER A 195 2.90 12.84 17.82
N TYR A 196 3.54 11.69 17.89
CA TYR A 196 4.54 11.31 16.89
C TYR A 196 4.31 9.88 16.43
N MET A 197 4.36 9.68 15.12
CA MET A 197 4.51 8.36 14.53
C MET A 197 5.98 8.21 14.13
N TRP A 198 6.70 7.38 14.87
CA TRP A 198 8.09 7.03 14.58
C TRP A 198 8.10 5.94 13.52
N LEU A 199 8.92 6.11 12.50
CA LEU A 199 9.15 5.14 11.44
C LEU A 199 10.57 4.61 11.59
N TYR A 200 10.69 3.29 11.71
CA TYR A 200 11.96 2.59 11.66
C TYR A 200 11.96 1.64 10.47
N GLY A 201 13.02 1.65 9.67
CA GLY A 201 13.07 0.83 8.48
C GLY A 201 14.46 0.37 8.07
N SER A 202 14.47 -0.70 7.28
CA SER A 202 15.67 -1.29 6.71
C SER A 202 16.01 -0.65 5.35
N LYS A 203 17.27 -0.24 5.12
CA LYS A 203 17.65 0.52 3.91
C LYS A 203 17.89 -0.33 2.65
N LYS A 204 18.46 -1.53 2.79
CA LYS A 204 18.76 -2.46 1.67
C LYS A 204 18.83 -3.94 2.09
N PRO A 205 17.71 -4.51 2.54
CA PRO A 205 17.77 -5.85 3.10
C PRO A 205 17.47 -6.92 2.05
N LYS A 206 17.81 -8.17 2.40
CA LYS A 206 17.18 -9.37 1.81
C LYS A 206 15.66 -9.40 2.08
N ARG A 207 15.16 -8.61 3.06
CA ARG A 207 13.75 -8.54 3.51
C ARG A 207 13.35 -7.11 3.90
N GLN A 208 12.51 -6.44 3.11
CA GLN A 208 12.10 -5.05 3.40
C GLN A 208 11.21 -4.98 4.66
N ILE A 209 11.65 -4.21 5.66
CA ILE A 209 10.93 -3.99 6.92
C ILE A 209 10.70 -2.50 7.12
N LEU A 210 9.44 -2.15 7.41
CA LEU A 210 8.99 -0.81 7.81
C LEU A 210 8.07 -0.97 9.03
N LEU A 211 8.45 -0.36 10.14
CA LEU A 211 7.68 -0.40 11.39
C LEU A 211 7.34 1.01 11.84
N TYR A 212 6.07 1.19 12.16
CA TYR A 212 5.55 2.42 12.71
C TYR A 212 5.30 2.23 14.22
N GLU A 213 5.73 3.19 15.03
CA GLU A 213 5.50 3.20 16.47
C GLU A 213 4.89 4.56 16.87
N TYR A 214 3.67 4.53 17.39
CA TYR A 214 3.05 5.71 17.95
C TYR A 214 3.66 6.05 19.32
N GLN A 215 4.00 7.32 19.52
CA GLN A 215 4.48 7.83 20.79
C GLN A 215 3.87 9.19 21.14
N PRO A 216 3.55 9.41 22.44
CA PRO A 216 2.95 10.66 22.91
C PRO A 216 3.97 11.80 23.03
N SER A 217 5.23 11.62 22.67
CA SER A 217 6.21 12.72 22.74
C SER A 217 7.35 12.49 21.77
N ARG A 218 8.16 13.51 21.53
CA ARG A 218 9.40 13.39 20.76
C ARG A 218 10.61 12.97 21.61
N SER A 219 10.41 12.60 22.88
CA SER A 219 11.49 12.31 23.84
C SER A 219 12.42 11.18 23.35
N SER A 220 13.72 11.34 23.60
CA SER A 220 14.79 10.38 23.30
C SER A 220 14.60 8.99 23.93
N LYS A 221 13.80 8.90 25.00
CA LYS A 221 13.46 7.61 25.64
C LYS A 221 12.79 6.63 24.69
N HIS A 222 12.10 7.12 23.67
CA HIS A 222 11.34 6.30 22.73
C HIS A 222 12.24 5.55 21.75
N PRO A 223 13.09 6.21 20.92
CA PRO A 223 14.04 5.51 20.06
C PRO A 223 15.04 4.69 20.88
N LYS A 224 15.44 5.16 22.07
CA LYS A 224 16.28 4.38 22.99
C LYS A 224 15.63 3.05 23.41
N LYS A 225 14.32 3.04 23.66
CA LYS A 225 13.58 1.83 24.03
C LYS A 225 13.38 0.93 22.81
N PHE A 226 12.96 1.49 21.68
CA PHE A 226 12.65 0.74 20.46
C PHE A 226 13.89 0.07 19.87
N LEU A 227 15.03 0.77 19.85
CA LEU A 227 16.29 0.29 19.26
C LEU A 227 17.19 -0.43 20.28
N LYS A 228 16.64 -0.85 21.44
CA LYS A 228 17.41 -1.56 22.45
C LYS A 228 17.96 -2.87 21.86
N GLY A 229 19.28 -3.02 21.88
CA GLY A 229 19.97 -4.21 21.38
C GLY A 229 20.40 -4.14 19.92
N PHE A 230 20.05 -3.07 19.19
CA PHE A 230 20.59 -2.81 17.85
C PHE A 230 22.04 -2.32 17.94
N SER A 231 22.89 -2.82 17.05
CA SER A 231 24.23 -2.27 16.82
C SER A 231 24.50 -2.22 15.31
N GLY A 232 24.95 -1.06 14.83
CA GLY A 232 25.13 -0.80 13.40
C GLY A 232 25.04 0.67 13.07
N TYR A 233 24.66 0.98 11.83
CA TYR A 233 24.49 2.36 11.37
C TYR A 233 23.04 2.83 11.56
N LEU A 234 22.84 3.89 12.34
CA LEU A 234 21.54 4.52 12.55
C LEU A 234 21.47 5.80 11.70
N GLN A 235 20.68 5.78 10.63
CA GLN A 235 20.48 6.94 9.77
C GLN A 235 19.28 7.78 10.22
N THR A 236 19.50 9.05 10.54
CA THR A 236 18.47 9.98 11.00
C THR A 236 18.58 11.34 10.30
N ASP A 237 17.63 12.23 10.55
CA ASP A 237 17.69 13.64 10.14
C ASP A 237 18.69 14.48 10.96
N GLY A 238 19.34 13.90 11.98
CA GLY A 238 20.20 14.61 12.92
C GLY A 238 19.47 15.12 14.18
N TYR A 239 18.22 14.70 14.40
CA TYR A 239 17.49 15.06 15.62
C TYR A 239 18.22 14.56 16.88
N PRO A 240 18.52 15.44 17.87
CA PRO A 240 19.25 15.04 19.07
C PRO A 240 18.58 13.96 19.92
N GLY A 241 17.28 13.70 19.73
CA GLY A 241 16.60 12.62 20.45
C GLY A 241 17.14 11.22 20.14
N TYR A 242 17.85 11.05 19.03
CA TYR A 242 18.52 9.79 18.70
C TYR A 242 19.88 9.62 19.39
N ASN A 243 20.47 10.68 19.95
CA ASN A 243 21.81 10.63 20.56
C ASN A 243 21.88 9.71 21.79
N ASP A 244 20.75 9.43 22.43
CA ASP A 244 20.67 8.54 23.60
C ASP A 244 20.63 7.04 23.23
N VAL A 245 20.57 6.70 21.93
CA VAL A 245 20.69 5.33 21.43
C VAL A 245 22.16 4.93 21.50
N LYS A 246 22.46 3.89 22.28
CA LYS A 246 23.83 3.40 22.50
C LYS A 246 24.24 2.39 21.42
N ASP A 247 25.54 2.13 21.32
CA ASP A 247 26.13 1.05 20.51
C ASP A 247 25.85 1.15 18.99
N VAL A 248 25.55 2.37 18.52
CA VAL A 248 25.29 2.69 17.11
C VAL A 248 26.25 3.74 16.57
N THR A 249 26.51 3.69 15.27
CA THR A 249 27.14 4.77 14.51
C THR A 249 26.06 5.66 13.93
N GLN A 250 25.92 6.89 14.43
CA GLN A 250 24.98 7.86 13.90
C GLN A 250 25.44 8.32 12.50
N VAL A 251 24.53 8.30 11.53
CA VAL A 251 24.80 8.79 10.17
C VAL A 251 23.70 9.75 9.72
N GLY A 252 24.09 10.87 9.12
CA GLY A 252 23.16 11.89 8.65
C GLY A 252 22.45 11.50 7.35
N CYS A 253 21.17 11.84 7.25
CA CYS A 253 20.40 11.69 6.02
C CYS A 253 20.67 12.84 5.04
N PHE A 254 21.35 12.57 3.93
CA PHE A 254 21.60 13.58 2.88
C PHE A 254 20.32 14.17 2.28
N ALA A 255 19.18 13.47 2.32
CA ALA A 255 17.91 14.04 1.88
C ALA A 255 17.45 15.18 2.81
N HIS A 256 17.69 15.05 4.12
CA HIS A 256 17.43 16.09 5.11
C HIS A 256 18.44 17.24 5.00
N VAL A 257 19.72 16.96 4.77
CA VAL A 257 20.74 17.99 4.47
C VAL A 257 20.33 18.81 3.25
N ARG A 258 19.98 18.16 2.13
CA ARG A 258 19.51 18.83 0.91
C ARG A 258 18.25 19.65 1.14
N ARG A 259 17.31 19.16 1.97
CA ARG A 259 16.09 19.89 2.33
C ARG A 259 16.44 21.20 3.02
N GLY A 260 17.38 21.19 3.96
CA GLY A 260 17.86 22.41 4.63
C GLY A 260 18.35 23.48 3.65
N PHE A 261 19.18 23.11 2.68
CA PHE A 261 19.61 24.05 1.63
C PHE A 261 18.43 24.52 0.75
N THR A 262 17.51 23.63 0.40
CA THR A 262 16.33 23.98 -0.41
C THR A 262 15.42 24.96 0.32
N ASP A 263 15.20 24.77 1.62
CA ASP A 263 14.35 25.64 2.42
C ASP A 263 15.01 27.00 2.65
N ALA A 264 16.34 27.05 2.79
CA ALA A 264 17.08 28.31 2.79
C ALA A 264 16.87 29.08 1.47
N LEU A 265 16.92 28.40 0.32
CA LEU A 265 16.65 29.04 -0.98
C LEU A 265 15.24 29.57 -1.12
N LYS A 266 14.23 28.87 -0.61
CA LYS A 266 12.83 29.34 -0.61
C LYS A 266 12.61 30.57 0.27
N ALA A 267 13.43 30.74 1.31
CA ALA A 267 13.37 31.88 2.21
C ALA A 267 14.10 33.12 1.67
N LEU A 268 14.86 32.98 0.58
CA LEU A 268 15.55 34.11 -0.04
C LEU A 268 14.57 35.03 -0.80
N PRO A 269 14.82 36.34 -0.81
CA PRO A 269 14.16 37.28 -1.71
C PRO A 269 14.33 36.89 -3.19
N GLU A 270 13.35 37.22 -4.05
CA GLU A 270 13.37 36.84 -5.48
C GLU A 270 14.58 37.41 -6.25
N ASP A 271 15.08 38.58 -5.84
CA ASP A 271 16.26 39.22 -6.42
C ASP A 271 17.58 38.53 -6.03
N ALA A 272 17.65 37.91 -4.85
CA ALA A 272 18.82 37.18 -4.38
C ALA A 272 19.06 35.86 -5.15
N LEU A 273 18.02 35.28 -5.76
CA LEU A 273 18.10 34.06 -6.58
C LEU A 273 18.92 34.24 -7.87
N LYS A 274 19.18 35.49 -8.28
CA LYS A 274 20.01 35.83 -9.45
C LYS A 274 21.51 35.67 -9.19
N SER A 275 21.92 35.59 -7.93
CA SER A 275 23.31 35.41 -7.52
C SER A 275 23.59 33.96 -7.13
N LYS A 276 24.83 33.49 -7.35
CA LYS A 276 25.26 32.14 -6.94
C LYS A 276 25.38 32.13 -5.41
N THR A 277 24.51 31.36 -4.73
CA THR A 277 24.50 31.26 -3.27
C THR A 277 25.12 29.96 -2.78
N THR A 278 25.65 29.97 -1.55
CA THR A 278 26.17 28.76 -0.89
C THR A 278 25.09 27.69 -0.74
N ALA A 279 23.82 28.08 -0.61
CA ALA A 279 22.70 27.15 -0.57
C ALA A 279 22.45 26.46 -1.93
N GLN A 280 22.61 27.16 -3.06
CA GLN A 280 22.59 26.53 -4.39
C GLN A 280 23.73 25.53 -4.57
N GLU A 281 24.94 25.89 -4.10
CA GLU A 281 26.10 24.98 -4.11
C GLU A 281 25.85 23.72 -3.26
N GLY A 282 25.27 23.88 -2.06
CA GLY A 282 24.90 22.75 -1.20
C GLY A 282 23.87 21.81 -1.84
N VAL A 283 22.86 22.34 -2.53
CA VAL A 283 21.91 21.53 -3.32
C VAL A 283 22.64 20.81 -4.45
N TYR A 284 23.55 21.50 -5.15
CA TYR A 284 24.34 20.92 -6.24
C TYR A 284 25.19 19.74 -5.75
N PHE A 285 25.97 19.90 -4.68
CA PHE A 285 26.79 18.82 -4.12
C PHE A 285 25.93 17.61 -3.70
N CYS A 286 24.80 17.84 -3.04
CA CYS A 286 23.89 16.74 -2.69
C CYS A 286 23.34 16.01 -3.94
N ASN A 287 22.98 16.75 -4.99
CA ASN A 287 22.50 16.16 -6.24
C ASN A 287 23.59 15.34 -6.94
N GLU A 288 24.84 15.80 -6.93
CA GLU A 288 25.98 15.06 -7.48
C GLU A 288 26.23 13.75 -6.72
N LEU A 289 26.21 13.77 -5.38
CA LEU A 289 26.28 12.54 -4.57
C LEU A 289 25.16 11.56 -4.91
N PHE A 290 23.92 12.05 -5.11
CA PHE A 290 22.79 11.22 -5.51
C PHE A 290 22.92 10.68 -6.94
N ARG A 291 23.50 11.46 -7.85
CA ARG A 291 23.78 11.05 -9.24
C ARG A 291 24.79 9.91 -9.26
N ILE A 292 25.89 10.05 -8.51
CA ILE A 292 26.91 9.01 -8.33
C ILE A 292 26.25 7.73 -7.79
N GLU A 293 25.52 7.79 -6.68
CA GLU A 293 24.88 6.60 -6.10
C GLU A 293 23.85 5.92 -7.02
N ARG A 294 23.20 6.69 -7.90
CA ARG A 294 22.26 6.17 -8.90
C ARG A 294 23.00 5.43 -10.02
N ASN A 295 24.11 5.98 -10.50
CA ASN A 295 24.93 5.37 -11.56
C ASN A 295 25.62 4.08 -11.09
N LEU A 296 25.99 4.01 -9.80
CA LEU A 296 26.65 2.85 -9.21
C LEU A 296 25.67 1.79 -8.66
N LYS A 297 24.35 1.96 -8.85
CA LYS A 297 23.33 1.16 -8.14
C LYS A 297 23.44 -0.33 -8.44
N ASP A 298 23.65 -0.68 -9.69
CA ASP A 298 23.58 -2.06 -10.21
C ASP A 298 24.96 -2.75 -10.27
N LEU A 299 26.02 -2.08 -9.81
CA LEU A 299 27.35 -2.66 -9.70
C LEU A 299 27.44 -3.65 -8.52
N PRO A 300 28.31 -4.67 -8.62
CA PRO A 300 28.67 -5.52 -7.48
C PRO A 300 29.15 -4.68 -6.31
N PHE A 301 28.94 -5.17 -5.08
CA PHE A 301 29.22 -4.44 -3.84
C PHE A 301 30.63 -3.83 -3.81
N GLN A 302 31.66 -4.62 -4.17
CA GLN A 302 33.05 -4.18 -4.13
C GLN A 302 33.32 -3.03 -5.11
N ASN A 303 32.96 -3.23 -6.39
CA ASN A 303 33.13 -2.20 -7.42
C ASN A 303 32.33 -0.93 -7.06
N ARG A 304 31.12 -1.07 -6.54
CA ARG A 304 30.32 0.06 -6.06
C ARG A 304 31.01 0.82 -4.93
N TYR A 305 31.63 0.10 -3.98
CA TYR A 305 32.33 0.70 -2.86
C TYR A 305 33.54 1.52 -3.34
N GLU A 306 34.38 0.93 -4.19
CA GLU A 306 35.58 1.58 -4.74
C GLU A 306 35.21 2.80 -5.59
N ASN A 307 34.27 2.65 -6.53
CA ASN A 307 33.81 3.75 -7.38
C ASN A 307 33.15 4.87 -6.57
N ARG A 308 32.42 4.54 -5.49
CA ARG A 308 31.86 5.55 -4.58
C ARG A 308 32.98 6.34 -3.93
N LEU A 309 34.01 5.68 -3.40
CA LEU A 309 35.13 6.37 -2.76
C LEU A 309 35.87 7.28 -3.74
N GLU A 310 36.07 6.84 -4.97
CA GLU A 310 36.74 7.63 -6.01
C GLU A 310 35.90 8.84 -6.45
N GLN A 311 34.60 8.63 -6.72
CA GLN A 311 33.74 9.67 -7.30
C GLN A 311 33.12 10.61 -6.27
N SER A 312 32.85 10.15 -5.04
CA SER A 312 32.18 10.97 -4.02
C SER A 312 33.13 11.79 -3.15
N LYS A 313 34.41 11.42 -3.01
CA LYS A 313 35.41 12.23 -2.29
C LYS A 313 35.67 13.63 -2.87
N PRO A 314 35.71 13.84 -4.20
CA PRO A 314 35.94 15.17 -4.77
C PRO A 314 34.71 16.08 -4.78
N VAL A 315 33.54 15.60 -4.35
CA VAL A 315 32.28 16.35 -4.25
C VAL A 315 32.11 16.91 -2.85
#